data_AF-A0A076HUF4-F1
#
_entry.id   AF-A0A076HUF4-F1
#
_cell.length_a   1.000
_cell.length_b   1.000
_cell.length_c   1.000
_cell.angle_alpha   90.00
_cell.angle_beta   90.00
_cell.angle_gamma   90.00
#
_symmetry.space_group_name_H-M   'P 1'
#
loop_
_entity.id
_entity.type
_entity.pdbx_description
1 polymer ?
#
loop_
_entity_poly.entity_id
_entity_poly.type
_entity_poly.pdbx_seq_one_letter_code
_entity_poly.pdbx_strand_id
1 'polypeptide(L)'
;MHTQHETQAAYYYSCLYNSLVLLAASPDYLAKLAGPTFDPVFELEAEFDYAFRYPAFEEVFTTGKVSELLKDELLTLKSRVLALPPEAWHWDSISSAVAWQEIRVKADSLLTHLGELRREYDFSFTIHIPSQS
;
A
#
# COMPACT_ATOMS: atom_id res chain seq x y z
N MET A 1 19.24 -10.53 -16.65
CA MET A 1 19.73 -9.24 -16.11
C MET A 1 18.59 -8.26 -16.23
N HIS A 2 17.91 -7.94 -15.12
CA HIS A 2 16.94 -6.85 -15.13
C HIS A 2 17.71 -5.53 -15.16
N THR A 3 17.25 -4.58 -15.97
CA THR A 3 17.86 -3.26 -16.02
C THR A 3 17.59 -2.53 -14.69
N GLN A 4 18.46 -1.61 -14.27
CA GLN A 4 18.25 -0.82 -13.05
C GLN A 4 16.87 -0.11 -13.05
N HIS A 5 16.40 0.27 -14.24
CA HIS A 5 15.09 0.85 -14.47
C HIS A 5 13.93 -0.13 -14.20
N GLU A 6 14.02 -1.38 -14.66
CA GLU A 6 13.03 -2.42 -14.38
C GLU A 6 12.93 -2.74 -12.88
N THR A 7 14.06 -2.79 -12.19
CA THR A 7 14.10 -3.01 -10.74
C THR A 7 13.43 -1.86 -9.99
N GLN A 8 13.69 -0.62 -10.39
CA GLN A 8 13.07 0.56 -9.78
C GLN A 8 11.55 0.58 -9.99
N ALA A 9 11.09 0.28 -11.21
CA ALA A 9 9.67 0.19 -11.52
C ALA A 9 8.96 -0.94 -10.75
N ALA A 10 9.64 -2.08 -10.58
CA ALA A 10 9.13 -3.18 -9.76
C ALA A 10 9.00 -2.79 -8.28
N TYR A 11 9.96 -2.04 -7.76
CA TYR A 11 9.91 -1.51 -6.40
C TYR A 11 8.77 -0.50 -6.20
N TYR A 12 8.58 0.44 -7.13
CA TYR A 12 7.46 1.37 -7.05
C TYR A 12 6.10 0.66 -7.11
N TYR A 13 6.00 -0.36 -7.97
CA TYR A 13 4.82 -1.21 -8.01
C TYR A 13 4.61 -1.96 -6.68
N SER A 14 5.67 -2.49 -6.06
CA SER A 14 5.54 -3.19 -4.78
C SER A 14 5.04 -2.28 -3.67
N CYS A 15 5.47 -1.02 -3.62
CA CYS A 15 4.95 -0.06 -2.66
C CYS A 15 3.47 0.22 -2.89
N LEU A 16 3.06 0.42 -4.15
CA LEU A 16 1.64 0.57 -4.48
C LEU A 16 0.83 -0.66 -4.06
N TYR A 17 1.28 -1.85 -4.45
CA TYR A 17 0.65 -3.11 -4.08
C TYR A 17 0.53 -3.26 -2.56
N ASN A 18 1.63 -3.07 -1.82
CA ASN A 18 1.65 -3.19 -0.36
C ASN A 18 0.73 -2.17 0.31
N SER A 19 0.73 -0.92 -0.15
CA SER A 19 -0.21 0.08 0.36
C SER A 19 -1.67 -0.38 0.19
N LEU A 20 -2.03 -0.90 -0.99
CA LEU A 20 -3.38 -1.37 -1.27
C LEU A 20 -3.73 -2.61 -0.44
N VAL A 21 -2.78 -3.54 -0.25
CA VAL A 21 -2.99 -4.72 0.60
C VAL A 21 -3.24 -4.32 2.04
N LEU A 22 -2.43 -3.42 2.60
CA LEU A 22 -2.60 -2.96 3.98
C LEU A 22 -3.89 -2.14 4.14
N LEU A 23 -4.24 -1.32 3.14
CA LEU A 23 -5.51 -0.58 3.13
C LEU A 23 -6.72 -1.52 3.05
N ALA A 24 -6.62 -2.64 2.32
CA ALA A 24 -7.68 -3.64 2.14
C ALA A 24 -7.76 -4.64 3.31
N ALA A 25 -6.71 -4.75 4.11
CA ALA A 25 -6.56 -5.78 5.12
C ALA A 25 -7.64 -5.72 6.21
N SER A 26 -8.03 -6.89 6.70
CA SER A 26 -8.82 -7.00 7.91
C SER A 26 -7.97 -6.64 9.15
N PRO A 27 -8.59 -6.17 10.24
CA PRO A 27 -7.87 -5.93 11.50
C PRO A 27 -7.10 -7.16 11.98
N ASP A 28 -7.69 -8.34 11.84
CA ASP A 28 -7.05 -9.61 12.22
C ASP A 28 -5.79 -9.90 11.39
N TYR A 29 -5.77 -9.55 10.11
CA TYR A 29 -4.58 -9.71 9.28
C TYR A 29 -3.49 -8.73 9.68
N LEU A 30 -3.83 -7.45 9.85
CA LEU A 30 -2.88 -6.43 10.33
C LEU A 30 -2.27 -6.81 11.69
N ALA A 31 -3.11 -7.31 12.61
CA ALA A 31 -2.64 -7.78 13.92
C ALA A 31 -1.70 -8.98 13.83
N LYS A 32 -1.86 -9.86 12.83
CA LYS A 32 -0.95 -10.98 12.58
C LYS A 32 0.38 -10.56 11.97
N LEU A 33 0.41 -9.45 11.22
CA LEU A 33 1.64 -8.88 10.70
C LEU A 33 2.46 -8.17 11.79
N ALA A 34 1.79 -7.68 12.84
CA ALA A 34 2.45 -6.99 13.92
C ALA A 34 3.52 -7.87 14.60
N GLY A 35 4.71 -7.31 14.73
CA GLY A 35 5.86 -7.99 15.34
C GLY A 35 6.88 -6.99 15.87
N PRO A 36 7.95 -7.46 16.53
CA PRO A 36 8.96 -6.58 17.14
C PRO A 36 9.60 -5.57 16.17
N THR A 37 9.59 -5.88 14.88
CA THR A 37 10.20 -5.07 13.81
C THR A 37 9.20 -4.62 12.75
N PHE A 38 7.89 -4.82 12.98
CA PHE A 38 6.86 -4.49 12.00
C PHE A 38 5.64 -3.92 12.73
N ASP A 39 5.41 -2.62 12.56
CA ASP A 39 4.20 -1.95 13.02
C ASP A 39 3.27 -1.75 11.81
N PRO A 40 2.13 -2.48 11.72
CA PRO A 40 1.28 -2.46 10.54
C PRO A 40 0.65 -1.09 10.26
N VAL A 41 0.49 -0.23 11.26
CA VAL A 41 -0.05 1.13 11.08
C VAL A 41 1.01 2.03 10.48
N PHE A 42 2.22 1.98 11.03
CA PHE A 42 3.37 2.72 10.50
C PHE A 42 3.71 2.29 9.07
N GLU A 43 3.75 0.98 8.82
CA GLU A 43 4.04 0.43 7.50
C GLU A 43 2.95 0.79 6.49
N LEU A 44 1.68 0.81 6.92
CA LEU A 44 0.58 1.28 6.07
C LEU A 44 0.78 2.74 5.67
N GLU A 45 1.08 3.62 6.63
CA GLU A 45 1.33 5.04 6.37
C GLU A 45 2.54 5.22 5.45
N ALA A 46 3.65 4.54 5.73
CA ALA A 46 4.89 4.63 4.95
C ALA A 46 4.73 4.16 3.50
N GLU A 47 4.10 2.98 3.30
CA GLU A 47 3.85 2.43 1.97
C GLU A 47 2.88 3.30 1.18
N PHE A 48 1.84 3.81 1.83
CA PHE A 48 0.90 4.75 1.21
C PHE A 48 1.60 6.04 0.78
N ASP A 49 2.36 6.66 1.68
CA ASP A 49 3.08 7.89 1.40
C ASP A 49 4.07 7.72 0.25
N TYR A 50 4.76 6.58 0.21
CA TYR A 50 5.74 6.31 -0.84
C TYR A 50 5.05 6.02 -2.19
N ALA A 51 4.06 5.13 -2.20
CA ALA A 51 3.33 4.72 -3.40
C ALA A 51 2.70 5.89 -4.15
N PHE A 52 2.21 6.89 -3.43
CA PHE A 52 1.49 8.03 -4.00
C PHE A 52 2.35 9.30 -4.16
N ARG A 53 3.66 9.22 -3.92
CA ARG A 53 4.63 10.31 -4.11
C ARG A 53 5.16 10.32 -5.56
N TYR A 54 5.48 11.51 -6.06
CA TYR A 54 6.24 11.66 -7.31
C TYR A 54 7.74 11.38 -7.08
N PRO A 55 8.45 10.61 -7.94
CA PRO A 55 7.98 10.05 -9.21
C PRO A 55 7.33 8.65 -9.12
N ALA A 56 7.38 7.98 -7.96
CA ALA A 56 6.94 6.59 -7.80
C ALA A 56 5.55 6.30 -8.39
N PHE A 57 4.57 7.17 -8.09
CA PHE A 57 3.20 7.02 -8.60
C PHE A 57 3.11 7.16 -10.11
N GLU A 58 3.86 8.08 -10.73
CA GLU A 58 3.81 8.26 -12.19
C GLU A 58 4.54 7.13 -12.91
N GLU A 59 5.65 6.67 -12.34
CA GLU A 59 6.52 5.66 -12.94
C GLU A 59 5.81 4.31 -13.15
N VAL A 60 4.90 3.92 -12.25
CA VAL A 60 4.15 2.65 -12.41
C VAL A 60 3.24 2.66 -13.65
N PHE A 61 2.81 3.83 -14.11
CA PHE A 61 2.02 3.94 -15.34
C PHE A 61 2.91 4.10 -16.58
N THR A 62 3.94 4.95 -16.52
CA THR A 62 4.86 5.16 -17.67
C THR A 62 5.60 3.89 -18.06
N THR A 63 5.85 2.99 -17.11
CA THR A 63 6.46 1.67 -17.33
C THR A 63 5.45 0.56 -17.65
N GLY A 64 4.15 0.86 -17.67
CA GLY A 64 3.08 -0.07 -17.98
C GLY A 64 2.84 -1.15 -16.92
N LYS A 65 3.35 -0.99 -15.69
CA LYS A 65 3.06 -1.88 -14.56
C LYS A 65 1.61 -1.77 -14.12
N VAL A 66 1.03 -0.58 -14.24
CA VAL A 66 -0.37 -0.28 -13.96
C VAL A 66 -1.02 0.34 -15.19
N SER A 67 -2.25 -0.06 -15.47
CA SER A 67 -3.04 0.57 -16.54
C SER A 67 -3.37 2.02 -16.19
N GLU A 68 -3.15 2.94 -17.14
CA GLU A 68 -3.57 4.35 -17.04
C GLU A 68 -5.07 4.49 -16.74
N LEU A 69 -5.89 3.51 -17.12
CA LEU A 69 -7.33 3.50 -16.83
C LEU A 69 -7.65 3.46 -15.33
N LEU A 70 -6.71 3.02 -14.49
CA LEU A 70 -6.88 2.94 -13.04
C LEU A 70 -6.40 4.19 -12.31
N LYS A 71 -5.76 5.14 -13.00
CA LYS A 71 -5.12 6.30 -12.38
C LYS A 71 -6.11 7.15 -11.58
N ASP A 72 -7.27 7.45 -12.15
CA ASP A 72 -8.30 8.26 -11.50
C ASP A 72 -8.90 7.55 -10.26
N GLU A 73 -9.07 6.23 -10.33
CA GLU A 73 -9.56 5.45 -9.19
C GLU A 73 -8.55 5.40 -8.04
N LEU A 74 -7.26 5.27 -8.36
CA LEU A 74 -6.15 5.31 -7.41
C LEU A 74 -6.01 6.70 -6.77
N LEU A 75 -6.13 7.77 -7.55
CA LEU A 75 -6.14 9.15 -7.03
C LEU A 75 -7.37 9.42 -6.14
N THR A 76 -8.52 8.86 -6.50
CA THR A 76 -9.72 8.94 -5.66
C THR A 76 -9.52 8.26 -4.31
N LEU A 77 -8.91 7.06 -4.30
CA LEU A 77 -8.55 6.38 -3.05
C LEU A 77 -7.56 7.23 -2.23
N LYS A 78 -6.51 7.76 -2.88
CA LYS A 78 -5.53 8.64 -2.24
C LYS A 78 -6.20 9.83 -1.55
N SER A 79 -7.09 10.53 -2.25
CA SER A 79 -7.81 11.68 -1.68
C SER A 79 -8.68 11.29 -0.49
N ARG A 80 -9.29 10.10 -0.48
CA ARG A 80 -10.08 9.62 0.67
C ARG A 80 -9.21 9.35 1.88
N VAL A 81 -8.07 8.69 1.69
CA VAL A 81 -7.11 8.40 2.77
C VAL A 81 -6.52 9.70 3.35
N LEU A 82 -6.15 10.66 2.49
CA LEU A 82 -5.63 11.97 2.91
C LEU A 82 -6.68 12.87 3.60
N ALA A 83 -7.97 12.58 3.41
CA ALA A 83 -9.04 13.31 4.09
C ALA A 83 -9.30 12.80 5.52
N LEU A 84 -8.68 11.70 5.93
CA LEU A 84 -8.79 11.19 7.28
C LEU A 84 -8.09 12.14 8.28
N PRO A 85 -8.72 12.44 9.43
CA PRO A 85 -8.07 13.20 10.48
C PRO A 85 -6.95 12.36 11.14
N PRO A 86 -5.96 12.99 11.79
CA PRO A 86 -4.84 12.28 12.42
C PRO A 86 -5.28 11.14 13.37
N GLU A 87 -6.35 11.34 14.14
CA GLU A 87 -6.87 10.35 15.11
C GLU A 87 -7.48 9.12 14.43
N ALA A 88 -7.80 9.20 13.13
CA ALA A 88 -8.26 8.06 12.37
C ALA A 88 -7.13 7.04 12.11
N TRP A 89 -5.87 7.43 12.23
CA TRP A 89 -4.72 6.54 12.06
C TRP A 89 -4.38 5.73 13.30
N HIS A 90 -5.09 5.93 14.42
CA HIS A 90 -4.95 5.05 15.57
C HIS A 90 -5.58 3.68 15.32
N TRP A 91 -5.01 2.63 15.91
CA TRP A 91 -5.45 1.25 15.75
C TRP A 91 -6.97 1.03 15.97
N ASP A 92 -7.54 1.65 17.00
CA ASP A 92 -8.97 1.52 17.31
C ASP A 92 -9.85 2.07 16.18
N SER A 93 -9.44 3.18 15.57
CA SER A 93 -10.10 3.79 14.42
C SER A 93 -9.92 2.92 13.18
N ILE A 94 -8.68 2.48 12.89
CA ILE A 94 -8.38 1.59 11.75
C ILE A 94 -9.22 0.33 11.84
N SER A 95 -9.40 -0.25 13.02
CA SER A 95 -10.11 -1.52 13.18
C SER A 95 -11.62 -1.40 12.97
N SER A 96 -12.24 -0.30 13.41
CA SER A 96 -13.69 -0.22 13.60
C SER A 96 -14.41 0.90 12.84
N ALA A 97 -13.74 1.98 12.45
CA ALA A 97 -14.40 3.16 11.88
C ALA A 97 -14.95 2.89 10.48
N VAL A 98 -16.13 3.46 10.19
CA VAL A 98 -16.82 3.30 8.89
C VAL A 98 -15.96 3.80 7.73
N ALA A 99 -15.24 4.92 7.91
CA ALA A 99 -14.35 5.45 6.87
C ALA A 99 -13.28 4.43 6.44
N TRP A 100 -12.72 3.67 7.39
CA TRP A 100 -11.76 2.62 7.10
C TRP A 100 -12.39 1.41 6.41
N GLN A 101 -13.66 1.09 6.70
CA GLN A 101 -14.38 0.04 5.98
C GLN A 101 -14.56 0.40 4.50
N GLU A 102 -14.92 1.66 4.20
CA GLU A 102 -15.05 2.13 2.82
C GLU A 102 -13.71 2.12 2.07
N ILE A 103 -12.64 2.56 2.74
CA ILE A 103 -11.26 2.51 2.22
C ILE A 103 -10.86 1.07 1.91
N ARG A 104 -11.11 0.12 2.82
CA ARG A 104 -10.81 -1.30 2.60
C ARG A 104 -11.50 -1.86 1.37
N VAL A 105 -12.81 -1.64 1.25
CA VAL A 105 -13.58 -2.13 0.10
C VAL A 105 -13.06 -1.54 -1.21
N LYS A 106 -12.71 -0.24 -1.22
CA LYS A 106 -12.18 0.41 -2.42
C LYS A 106 -10.79 -0.13 -2.78
N ALA A 107 -9.90 -0.31 -1.80
CA ALA A 107 -8.57 -0.86 -2.01
C ALA A 107 -8.62 -2.31 -2.50
N ASP A 108 -9.51 -3.14 -1.95
CA ASP A 108 -9.72 -4.53 -2.39
C ASP A 108 -10.23 -4.63 -3.83
N SER A 109 -11.16 -3.75 -4.22
CA SER A 109 -11.62 -3.61 -5.60
C SER A 109 -10.49 -3.20 -6.55
N LEU A 110 -9.61 -2.28 -6.13
CA LEU A 110 -8.47 -1.85 -6.93
C LEU A 110 -7.44 -2.97 -7.12
N LEU A 111 -7.14 -3.75 -6.07
CA LEU A 111 -6.30 -4.93 -6.21
C LEU A 111 -6.89 -5.94 -7.21
N THR A 112 -8.22 -6.10 -7.21
CA THR A 112 -8.92 -6.94 -8.20
C THR A 112 -8.74 -6.40 -9.62
N HIS A 113 -8.87 -5.08 -9.81
CA HIS A 113 -8.67 -4.45 -11.12
C HIS A 113 -7.20 -4.51 -11.59
N LEU A 114 -6.24 -4.56 -10.66
CA LEU A 114 -4.83 -4.81 -10.96
C LEU A 114 -4.53 -6.27 -11.32
N GLY A 115 -5.49 -7.19 -11.15
CA GLY A 115 -5.30 -8.62 -11.35
C GLY A 115 -4.52 -9.31 -10.24
N GLU A 116 -4.25 -8.60 -9.15
CA GLU A 116 -3.62 -9.16 -7.96
C GLU A 116 -4.68 -9.92 -7.18
N LEU A 117 -4.43 -11.17 -6.82
CA LEU A 117 -5.36 -11.99 -6.03
C LEU A 117 -4.77 -12.44 -4.68
N ARG A 118 -3.46 -12.26 -4.49
CA ARG A 118 -2.74 -12.77 -3.32
C ARG A 118 -3.22 -12.14 -2.02
N ARG A 119 -3.49 -10.82 -2.01
CA ARG A 119 -3.94 -10.07 -0.80
C ARG A 119 -3.00 -10.21 0.41
N GLU A 120 -1.72 -10.47 0.16
CA GLU A 120 -0.71 -10.61 1.21
C GLU A 120 0.40 -9.60 1.02
N TYR A 121 0.89 -9.04 2.12
CA TYR A 121 1.97 -8.07 2.12
C TYR A 121 3.25 -8.70 1.53
N ASP A 122 3.94 -7.97 0.66
CA ASP A 122 5.15 -8.44 0.00
C ASP A 122 6.42 -7.92 0.70
N PHE A 123 7.12 -8.83 1.36
CA PHE A 123 8.38 -8.56 2.06
C PHE A 123 9.62 -8.55 1.13
N SER A 124 9.46 -8.83 -0.16
CA SER A 124 10.61 -8.99 -1.09
C SER A 124 11.44 -7.71 -1.25
N PHE A 125 10.83 -6.56 -0.97
CA PHE A 125 11.44 -5.24 -1.11
C PHE A 125 11.57 -4.46 0.21
N THR A 126 11.09 -5.02 1.34
CA THR A 126 11.34 -4.44 2.66
C THR A 126 12.80 -4.62 3.03
N ILE A 127 13.49 -3.51 3.32
CA ILE A 127 14.89 -3.52 3.70
C ILE A 127 15.00 -4.18 5.08
N HIS A 128 15.49 -5.42 5.14
CA HIS A 128 16.08 -5.95 6.37
C HIS A 128 17.25 -5.02 6.76
N ILE A 129 17.03 -4.13 7.72
CA ILE A 129 18.16 -3.51 8.43
C ILE A 129 18.80 -4.66 9.23
N PRO A 130 20.03 -5.12 8.89
CA PRO A 130 20.68 -6.12 9.71
C PRO A 130 20.90 -5.49 11.09
N SER A 131 20.46 -6.16 12.16
CA SER A 131 20.85 -5.76 13.51
C SER A 131 22.37 -5.77 13.56
N GLN A 132 22.98 -4.60 13.78
CA GLN A 132 24.42 -4.56 14.06
C GLN A 132 24.64 -5.40 15.32
N SER A 133 25.30 -6.54 15.12
CA SER A 133 25.80 -7.42 16.18
C SER A 133 27.24 -7.03 16.48
#